data_AF-A0A7W0G3G2-F1
#
_entry.id   AF-A0A7W0G3G2-F1
#
_cell.length_a   1.000
_cell.length_b   1.000
_cell.length_c   1.000
_cell.angle_alpha   90.00
_cell.angle_beta   90.00
_cell.angle_gamma   90.00
#
_symmetry.space_group_name_H-M   'P 1'
#
loop_
_entity.id
_entity.type
_entity.pdbx_description
1 polymer ?
#
loop_
_entity_poly.entity_id
_entity_poly.type
_entity_poly.pdbx_seq_one_letter_code
_entity_poly.pdbx_strand_id
1 'polypeptide(L)'
;MDEQAIREEVARRAVELGGPTDPRDVTLEFMEAEAAPGCRLFHARWGAGERENSLSGLVMDAEPPDTYPGQALAKIFRRWIETEGSLPDARHAAKVSAYVFNPAGRREVILSEEDRSRLIERSEWLPHVRLPALIELGGQPGVAFWWIGRRGASEMRFYFDEAGRIRIGEKSIRDFLQGEVAESSA
;
A
#
# COMPACT_ATOMS: atom_id res chain seq x y z
N MET A 1 2.97 -23.38 0.73
CA MET A 1 1.81 -23.04 1.57
C MET A 1 0.53 -23.39 0.83
N ASP A 2 -0.47 -23.94 1.50
CA ASP A 2 -1.75 -24.35 0.92
C ASP A 2 -2.70 -23.15 0.74
N GLU A 3 -3.27 -22.94 -0.45
CA GLU A 3 -4.25 -21.88 -0.70
C GLU A 3 -5.48 -21.98 0.20
N GLN A 4 -5.83 -23.19 0.65
CA GLN A 4 -6.94 -23.41 1.56
C GLN A 4 -6.70 -22.71 2.91
N ALA A 5 -5.48 -22.78 3.45
CA ALA A 5 -5.12 -22.10 4.69
C ALA A 5 -5.20 -20.57 4.56
N ILE A 6 -4.85 -20.02 3.39
CA ILE A 6 -4.99 -18.59 3.10
C ILE A 6 -6.47 -18.20 3.07
N ARG A 7 -7.33 -18.99 2.43
CA ARG A 7 -8.78 -18.76 2.36
C ARG A 7 -9.42 -18.79 3.75
N GLU A 8 -9.01 -19.73 4.60
CA GLU A 8 -9.48 -19.83 5.98
C GLU A 8 -9.10 -18.60 6.82
N GLU A 9 -7.85 -18.15 6.69
CA GLU A 9 -7.37 -16.96 7.37
C GLU A 9 -8.07 -15.69 6.88
N VAL A 10 -8.31 -15.56 5.57
CA VAL A 10 -9.11 -14.46 5.01
C VAL A 10 -10.55 -14.51 5.53
N ALA A 11 -11.18 -15.68 5.54
CA ALA A 11 -12.56 -15.83 6.04
C ALA A 11 -12.67 -15.44 7.51
N ARG A 12 -11.71 -15.87 8.33
CA ARG A 12 -11.59 -15.45 9.74
C ARG A 12 -11.47 -13.94 9.86
N ARG A 13 -10.60 -13.32 9.06
CA ARG A 13 -10.41 -11.86 9.05
C ARG A 13 -11.65 -11.11 8.57
N ALA A 14 -12.39 -11.65 7.60
CA ALA A 14 -13.61 -11.05 7.08
C ALA A 14 -14.70 -10.93 8.15
N VAL A 15 -14.80 -11.93 9.06
CA VAL A 15 -15.70 -11.86 10.22
C VAL A 15 -15.34 -10.69 11.13
N GLU A 16 -14.06 -10.47 11.42
CA GLU A 16 -13.58 -9.35 12.25
C GLU A 16 -13.87 -7.98 11.60
N LEU A 17 -13.90 -7.94 10.27
CA LEU A 17 -14.24 -6.74 9.49
C LEU A 17 -15.76 -6.55 9.30
N GLY A 18 -16.59 -7.40 9.89
CA GLY A 18 -18.06 -7.28 9.88
C GLY A 18 -18.74 -7.88 8.65
N GLY A 19 -18.04 -8.70 7.86
CA GLY A 19 -18.55 -9.33 6.65
C GLY A 19 -18.22 -10.82 6.62
N PRO A 20 -18.98 -11.68 7.32
CA PRO A 20 -18.71 -13.12 7.35
C PRO A 20 -18.71 -13.70 5.93
N THR A 21 -17.81 -14.64 5.68
CA THR A 21 -17.67 -15.33 4.39
C THR A 21 -17.23 -16.77 4.62
N ASP A 22 -17.65 -17.68 3.74
CA ASP A 22 -17.08 -19.02 3.69
C ASP A 22 -15.71 -18.96 3.00
N PRO A 23 -14.68 -19.70 3.45
CA PRO A 23 -13.40 -19.81 2.75
C PRO A 23 -13.53 -20.15 1.25
N ARG A 24 -14.56 -20.93 0.87
CA ARG A 24 -14.82 -21.32 -0.52
C ARG A 24 -15.25 -20.15 -1.41
N ASP A 25 -15.81 -19.11 -0.81
CA ASP A 25 -16.28 -17.90 -1.53
C ASP A 25 -15.18 -16.84 -1.69
N VAL A 26 -14.01 -17.07 -1.09
CA VAL A 26 -12.85 -16.18 -1.22
C VAL A 26 -12.16 -16.45 -2.55
N THR A 27 -11.98 -15.44 -3.39
CA THR A 27 -11.11 -15.51 -4.57
C THR A 27 -9.74 -14.95 -4.20
N LEU A 28 -8.68 -15.68 -4.53
CA LEU A 28 -7.30 -15.24 -4.32
C LEU A 28 -6.64 -14.91 -5.65
N GLU A 29 -5.88 -13.82 -5.67
CA GLU A 29 -5.03 -13.41 -6.77
C GLU A 29 -3.66 -13.05 -6.22
N PHE A 30 -2.60 -13.67 -6.72
CA PHE A 30 -1.25 -13.41 -6.24
C PHE A 30 -0.56 -12.36 -7.10
N MET A 31 0.24 -11.51 -6.46
CA MET A 31 1.19 -10.67 -7.18
C MET A 31 2.14 -11.59 -7.98
N GLU A 32 2.36 -11.24 -9.24
CA GLU A 32 3.12 -12.06 -10.19
C GLU A 32 4.57 -12.28 -9.71
N ALA A 33 5.20 -11.21 -9.24
CA ALA A 33 6.52 -11.24 -8.64
C ALA A 33 6.44 -11.29 -7.11
N GLU A 34 7.46 -11.86 -6.48
CA GLU A 34 7.69 -11.67 -5.06
C GLU A 34 7.80 -10.18 -4.72
N ALA A 35 7.26 -9.79 -3.58
CA ALA A 35 7.40 -8.43 -3.08
C ALA A 35 8.81 -8.22 -2.51
N ALA A 36 9.30 -9.18 -1.75
CA ALA A 36 10.67 -9.26 -1.24
C ALA A 36 11.10 -10.74 -1.26
N PRO A 37 12.39 -11.07 -1.10
CA PRO A 37 12.83 -12.47 -1.09
C PRO A 37 12.02 -13.35 -0.12
N GLY A 38 11.29 -14.34 -0.65
CA GLY A 38 10.44 -15.25 0.13
C GLY A 38 9.16 -14.61 0.69
N CYS A 39 8.78 -13.42 0.21
CA CYS A 39 7.58 -12.69 0.57
C CYS A 39 6.66 -12.56 -0.65
N ARG A 40 5.54 -13.28 -0.65
CA ARG A 40 4.55 -13.24 -1.73
C ARG A 40 3.27 -12.56 -1.27
N LEU A 41 2.83 -11.54 -2.01
CA LEU A 41 1.58 -10.84 -1.74
C LEU A 41 0.40 -11.50 -2.46
N PHE A 42 -0.77 -11.40 -1.85
CA PHE A 42 -2.04 -11.77 -2.46
C PHE A 42 -3.10 -10.70 -2.22
N HIS A 43 -4.05 -10.62 -3.15
CA HIS A 43 -5.34 -9.96 -2.99
C HIS A 43 -6.39 -11.04 -2.79
N ALA A 44 -7.26 -10.81 -1.83
CA ALA A 44 -8.42 -11.63 -1.59
C ALA A 44 -9.69 -10.82 -1.84
N ARG A 45 -10.66 -11.40 -2.53
CA ARG A 45 -11.96 -10.79 -2.83
C ARG A 45 -13.08 -11.76 -2.45
N TRP A 46 -14.18 -11.25 -1.91
CA TRP A 46 -15.36 -12.06 -1.59
C TRP A 46 -16.65 -11.22 -1.66
N GLY A 47 -17.79 -11.89 -1.79
CA GLY A 47 -19.06 -11.23 -2.09
C GLY A 47 -19.18 -10.84 -3.56
N ALA A 48 -20.20 -10.03 -3.89
CA ALA A 48 -20.48 -9.64 -5.27
C ALA A 48 -21.12 -8.23 -5.35
N GLY A 49 -20.87 -7.54 -6.47
CA GLY A 49 -21.45 -6.23 -6.76
C GLY A 49 -21.09 -5.18 -5.71
N GLU A 50 -22.09 -4.45 -5.22
CA GLU A 50 -21.90 -3.41 -4.19
C GLU A 50 -21.46 -3.95 -2.82
N ARG A 51 -21.55 -5.28 -2.62
CA ARG A 51 -21.10 -5.97 -1.40
C ARG A 51 -19.79 -6.73 -1.60
N GLU A 52 -19.07 -6.48 -2.71
CA GLU A 52 -17.73 -7.02 -2.87
C GLU A 52 -16.80 -6.38 -1.83
N ASN A 53 -16.11 -7.24 -1.10
CA ASN A 53 -15.10 -6.88 -0.12
C ASN A 53 -13.74 -7.39 -0.59
N SER A 54 -12.67 -6.75 -0.09
CA SER A 54 -11.32 -7.10 -0.49
C SER A 54 -10.31 -6.79 0.61
N LEU A 55 -9.26 -7.59 0.71
CA LEU A 55 -8.07 -7.28 1.49
C LEU A 55 -6.80 -7.74 0.77
N SER A 56 -5.66 -7.20 1.19
CA SER A 56 -4.35 -7.67 0.77
C SER A 56 -3.71 -8.42 1.93
N GLY A 57 -2.94 -9.46 1.63
CA GLY A 57 -2.18 -10.18 2.63
C GLY A 57 -0.84 -10.65 2.11
N LEU A 58 -0.05 -11.18 3.03
CA LEU A 58 1.31 -11.65 2.82
C LEU A 58 1.43 -13.14 3.18
N VAL A 59 2.15 -13.86 2.33
CA VAL A 59 2.58 -15.24 2.52
C VAL A 59 4.10 -15.25 2.62
N MET A 60 4.62 -15.92 3.66
CA MET A 60 6.04 -16.17 3.87
C MET A 60 6.23 -17.65 4.18
N ASP A 61 7.31 -18.27 3.68
CA ASP A 61 7.46 -19.73 3.61
C ASP A 61 7.15 -20.50 4.91
N ALA A 62 7.54 -19.96 6.06
CA ALA A 62 7.44 -20.60 7.38
C ALA A 62 6.45 -19.93 8.34
N GLU A 63 5.65 -18.97 7.86
CA GLU A 63 4.72 -18.21 8.71
C GLU A 63 3.27 -18.41 8.26
N PRO A 64 2.29 -18.34 9.19
CA PRO A 64 0.90 -18.18 8.81
C PRO A 64 0.69 -16.94 7.91
N PRO A 65 -0.31 -16.94 7.02
CA PRO A 65 -0.65 -15.77 6.21
C PRO A 65 -0.95 -14.56 7.10
N ASP A 66 -0.43 -13.40 6.71
CA ASP A 66 -0.65 -12.14 7.41
C ASP A 66 -1.65 -11.27 6.65
N THR A 67 -2.83 -11.08 7.23
CA THR A 67 -3.94 -10.30 6.65
C THR A 67 -4.03 -8.88 7.23
N TYR A 68 -3.00 -8.43 7.96
CA TYR A 68 -2.92 -7.11 8.56
C TYR A 68 -1.96 -6.21 7.75
N PRO A 69 -2.46 -5.24 6.96
CA PRO A 69 -1.65 -4.47 6.01
C PRO A 69 -0.38 -3.85 6.61
N GLY A 70 -0.47 -3.26 7.81
CA GLY A 70 0.69 -2.67 8.48
C GLY A 70 1.73 -3.69 8.95
N GLN A 71 1.31 -4.89 9.36
CA GLN A 71 2.22 -5.96 9.77
C GLN A 71 2.86 -6.63 8.56
N ALA A 72 2.06 -6.94 7.54
CA ALA A 72 2.53 -7.44 6.25
C ALA A 72 3.60 -6.51 5.65
N LEU A 73 3.33 -5.20 5.56
CA LEU A 73 4.30 -4.25 5.01
C LEU A 73 5.55 -4.12 5.91
N ALA A 74 5.41 -4.19 7.23
CA ALA A 74 6.56 -4.18 8.16
C ALA A 74 7.49 -5.39 7.91
N LYS A 75 6.91 -6.58 7.73
CA LYS A 75 7.67 -7.81 7.44
C LYS A 75 8.41 -7.69 6.10
N ILE A 76 7.77 -7.15 5.07
CA ILE A 76 8.39 -6.93 3.76
C ILE A 76 9.55 -5.93 3.84
N PHE A 77 9.34 -4.78 4.47
CA PHE A 77 10.40 -3.78 4.62
C PHE A 77 11.59 -4.33 5.41
N ARG A 78 11.30 -5.08 6.49
CA ARG A 78 12.33 -5.73 7.28
C ARG A 78 13.08 -6.76 6.45
N ARG A 79 12.37 -7.56 5.64
CA ARG A 79 12.99 -8.56 4.76
C ARG A 79 13.98 -7.90 3.81
N TRP A 80 13.60 -6.82 3.11
CA TRP A 80 14.53 -6.10 2.23
C TRP A 80 15.75 -5.58 2.98
N ILE A 81 15.58 -4.95 4.15
CA ILE A 81 16.71 -4.43 4.94
C ILE A 81 17.63 -5.58 5.40
N GLU A 82 17.07 -6.70 5.84
CA GLU A 82 17.84 -7.87 6.29
C GLU A 82 18.62 -8.56 5.16
N THR A 83 18.03 -8.66 3.96
CA THR A 83 18.64 -9.41 2.85
C THR A 83 19.48 -8.54 1.92
N GLU A 84 19.10 -7.28 1.73
CA GLU A 84 19.68 -6.36 0.76
C GLU A 84 20.32 -5.12 1.40
N GLY A 85 20.17 -4.94 2.73
CA GLY A 85 20.76 -3.83 3.47
C GLY A 85 20.01 -2.50 3.35
N SER A 86 18.97 -2.43 2.52
CA SER A 86 18.18 -1.21 2.29
C SER A 86 16.79 -1.53 1.72
N LEU A 87 15.94 -0.52 1.60
CA LEU A 87 14.73 -0.63 0.78
C LEU A 87 15.11 -0.66 -0.71
N PRO A 88 14.30 -1.33 -1.57
CA PRO A 88 14.52 -1.30 -3.01
C PRO A 88 14.29 0.11 -3.56
N ASP A 89 14.39 0.29 -4.88
CA ASP A 89 14.07 1.56 -5.50
C ASP A 89 12.66 2.05 -5.12
N ALA A 90 12.49 3.38 -5.07
CA ALA A 90 11.28 3.99 -4.56
C ALA A 90 10.01 3.57 -5.33
N ARG A 91 10.13 3.30 -6.64
CA ARG A 91 9.01 2.86 -7.47
C ARG A 91 8.56 1.46 -7.06
N HIS A 92 9.50 0.53 -6.86
CA HIS A 92 9.19 -0.81 -6.36
C HIS A 92 8.56 -0.73 -4.97
N ALA A 93 9.20 -0.02 -4.02
CA ALA A 93 8.69 0.13 -2.67
C ALA A 93 7.27 0.72 -2.65
N ALA A 94 6.99 1.71 -3.51
CA ALA A 94 5.67 2.31 -3.65
C ALA A 94 4.64 1.34 -4.27
N LYS A 95 5.03 0.59 -5.31
CA LYS A 95 4.15 -0.43 -5.93
C LYS A 95 3.68 -1.46 -4.91
N VAL A 96 4.61 -2.00 -4.12
CA VAL A 96 4.32 -2.98 -3.06
C VAL A 96 3.47 -2.37 -1.96
N SER A 97 3.81 -1.17 -1.49
CA SER A 97 3.02 -0.46 -0.47
C SER A 97 1.59 -0.20 -0.95
N ALA A 98 1.43 0.27 -2.19
CA ALA A 98 0.13 0.49 -2.80
C ALA A 98 -0.66 -0.82 -2.95
N TYR A 99 -0.02 -1.92 -3.35
CA TYR A 99 -0.67 -3.23 -3.43
C TYR A 99 -1.27 -3.64 -2.07
N VAL A 100 -0.53 -3.43 -0.97
CA VAL A 100 -0.97 -3.79 0.38
C VAL A 100 -2.12 -2.91 0.89
N PHE A 101 -2.11 -1.62 0.58
CA PHE A 101 -3.07 -0.65 1.13
C PHE A 101 -4.22 -0.25 0.19
N ASN A 102 -4.23 -0.77 -1.04
CA ASN A 102 -5.28 -0.53 -2.03
C ASN A 102 -5.87 -1.85 -2.58
N PRO A 103 -6.37 -2.76 -1.71
CA PRO A 103 -6.87 -4.08 -2.15
C PRO A 103 -8.04 -4.01 -3.13
N ALA A 104 -8.85 -2.96 -3.03
CA ALA A 104 -10.01 -2.77 -3.89
C ALA A 104 -9.68 -2.05 -5.21
N GLY A 105 -8.42 -1.64 -5.43
CA GLY A 105 -8.01 -0.89 -6.62
C GLY A 105 -8.76 0.44 -6.81
N ARG A 106 -9.28 1.05 -5.74
CA ARG A 106 -10.13 2.26 -5.81
C ARG A 106 -9.33 3.55 -6.01
N ARG A 107 -8.01 3.44 -6.02
CA ARG A 107 -7.05 4.53 -6.19
C ARG A 107 -6.02 4.12 -7.22
N GLU A 108 -5.57 5.05 -8.04
CA GLU A 108 -4.47 4.85 -8.98
C GLU A 108 -3.18 5.41 -8.37
N VAL A 109 -2.08 4.67 -8.45
CA VAL A 109 -0.78 5.10 -7.90
C VAL A 109 0.07 5.72 -9.01
N ILE A 110 0.74 6.83 -8.70
CA ILE A 110 1.70 7.47 -9.62
C ILE A 110 3.07 6.86 -9.38
N LEU A 111 3.53 6.04 -10.34
CA LEU A 111 4.81 5.32 -10.26
C LEU A 111 5.84 5.83 -11.28
N SER A 112 5.42 6.66 -12.22
CA SER A 112 6.23 7.15 -13.33
C SER A 112 5.73 8.51 -13.84
N GLU A 113 6.53 9.19 -14.67
CA GLU A 113 6.09 10.43 -15.34
C GLU A 113 4.94 10.17 -16.32
N GLU A 114 4.87 8.98 -16.91
CA GLU A 114 3.75 8.55 -17.75
C GLU A 114 2.45 8.48 -16.93
N ASP A 115 2.49 7.82 -15.76
CA ASP A 115 1.35 7.79 -14.84
C ASP A 115 0.96 9.21 -14.41
N ARG A 116 1.95 10.03 -14.04
CA ARG A 116 1.73 11.41 -13.59
C ARG A 116 1.04 12.24 -14.68
N SER A 117 1.47 12.11 -15.93
CA SER A 117 0.89 12.84 -17.06
C SER A 117 -0.50 12.33 -17.44
N ARG A 118 -0.74 11.02 -17.33
CA ARG A 118 -2.03 10.39 -17.63
C ARG A 118 -3.08 10.65 -16.55
N LEU A 119 -2.68 10.64 -15.28
CA LEU A 119 -3.59 10.65 -14.13
C LEU A 119 -3.90 12.05 -13.61
N ILE A 120 -3.06 13.03 -13.88
CA ILE A 120 -3.27 14.40 -13.42
C ILE A 120 -3.98 15.20 -14.50
N GLU A 121 -5.28 15.37 -14.30
CA GLU A 121 -6.11 16.21 -15.16
C GLU A 121 -6.00 17.71 -14.83
N ARG A 122 -5.59 18.03 -13.59
CA ARG A 122 -5.56 19.40 -13.05
C ARG A 122 -4.14 19.93 -13.06
N SER A 123 -3.86 20.88 -13.95
CA SER A 123 -2.51 21.43 -14.14
C SER A 123 -1.92 22.03 -12.87
N GLU A 124 -2.74 22.59 -12.00
CA GLU A 124 -2.30 23.17 -10.72
C GLU A 124 -1.79 22.11 -9.73
N TRP A 125 -2.05 20.81 -9.95
CA TRP A 125 -1.49 19.74 -9.11
C TRP A 125 -0.09 19.32 -9.53
N LEU A 126 0.27 19.54 -10.81
CA LEU A 126 1.54 19.05 -11.37
C LEU A 126 2.76 19.47 -10.54
N PRO A 127 2.90 20.72 -10.05
CA PRO A 127 4.08 21.11 -9.27
C PRO A 127 4.22 20.35 -7.94
N HIS A 128 3.12 19.85 -7.37
CA HIS A 128 3.10 19.25 -6.04
C HIS A 128 3.14 17.72 -6.06
N VAL A 129 2.56 17.11 -7.08
CA VAL A 129 2.50 15.65 -7.20
C VAL A 129 3.83 15.14 -7.74
N ARG A 130 4.57 14.41 -6.90
CA ARG A 130 5.93 13.93 -7.17
C ARG A 130 5.92 12.43 -7.48
N LEU A 131 6.95 11.98 -8.18
CA LEU A 131 7.23 10.55 -8.32
C LEU A 131 7.61 9.93 -6.96
N PRO A 132 7.51 8.60 -6.83
CA PRO A 132 7.92 7.91 -5.62
C PRO A 132 9.35 8.27 -5.19
N ALA A 133 9.55 8.45 -3.89
CA ALA A 133 10.85 8.71 -3.30
C ALA A 133 11.06 7.85 -2.04
N LEU A 134 12.30 7.40 -1.84
CA LEU A 134 12.72 6.90 -0.54
C LEU A 134 12.82 8.10 0.42
N ILE A 135 12.36 7.91 1.64
CA ILE A 135 12.37 8.94 2.68
C ILE A 135 13.02 8.38 3.95
N GLU A 136 13.49 9.29 4.81
CA GLU A 136 13.95 8.96 6.14
C GLU A 136 13.24 9.87 7.14
N LEU A 137 12.59 9.30 8.15
CA LEU A 137 11.88 10.03 9.19
C LEU A 137 12.33 9.54 10.56
N GLY A 138 12.99 10.40 11.33
CA GLY A 138 13.56 10.01 12.62
C GLY A 138 14.62 8.91 12.50
N GLY A 139 15.42 8.91 11.43
CA GLY A 139 16.41 7.86 11.14
C GLY A 139 15.83 6.55 10.63
N GLN A 140 14.51 6.48 10.41
CA GLN A 140 13.83 5.26 9.94
C GLN A 140 13.52 5.34 8.44
N PRO A 141 13.88 4.31 7.66
CA PRO A 141 13.65 4.31 6.22
C PRO A 141 12.16 4.15 5.90
N GLY A 142 11.76 4.72 4.77
CA GLY A 142 10.40 4.65 4.26
C GLY A 142 10.29 4.98 2.78
N VAL A 143 9.05 5.00 2.30
CA VAL A 143 8.69 5.42 0.94
C VAL A 143 7.57 6.45 0.98
N ALA A 144 7.70 7.49 0.16
CA ALA A 144 6.64 8.42 -0.16
C ALA A 144 6.19 8.23 -1.60
N PHE A 145 4.89 8.29 -1.85
CA PHE A 145 4.33 8.26 -3.21
C PHE A 145 2.94 8.90 -3.24
N TRP A 146 2.45 9.17 -4.44
CA TRP A 146 1.13 9.77 -4.64
C TRP A 146 0.14 8.75 -5.18
N TRP A 147 -1.10 8.82 -4.69
CA TRP A 147 -2.24 8.17 -5.32
C TRP A 147 -3.34 9.17 -5.66
N ILE A 148 -4.11 8.83 -6.68
CA ILE A 148 -5.28 9.56 -7.16
C ILE A 148 -6.52 8.72 -6.84
N GLY A 149 -7.50 9.33 -6.19
CA GLY A 149 -8.80 8.71 -5.96
C GLY A 149 -9.93 9.69 -6.23
N ARG A 150 -11.18 9.22 -6.09
CA ARG A 150 -12.39 10.03 -6.33
C ARG A 150 -12.44 11.34 -5.53
N ARG A 151 -11.76 11.40 -4.38
CA ARG A 151 -11.75 12.56 -3.48
C ARG A 151 -10.58 13.52 -3.72
N GLY A 152 -9.71 13.20 -4.67
CA GLY A 152 -8.51 13.98 -5.01
C GLY A 152 -7.24 13.15 -4.93
N ALA A 153 -6.11 13.86 -4.92
CA ALA A 153 -4.79 13.29 -4.77
C ALA A 153 -4.31 13.39 -3.31
N SER A 154 -3.58 12.38 -2.83
CA SER A 154 -2.87 12.44 -1.55
C SER A 154 -1.46 11.90 -1.69
N GLU A 155 -0.53 12.53 -0.98
CA GLU A 155 0.78 11.95 -0.70
C GLU A 155 0.64 10.96 0.45
N MET A 156 1.12 9.75 0.22
CA MET A 156 1.23 8.69 1.22
C MET A 156 2.67 8.52 1.63
N ARG A 157 2.90 8.32 2.93
CA ARG A 157 4.23 8.06 3.51
C ARG A 157 4.16 6.81 4.37
N PHE A 158 4.95 5.80 4.05
CA PHE A 158 5.07 4.56 4.81
C PHE A 158 6.48 4.44 5.33
N TYR A 159 6.67 4.31 6.64
CA TYR A 159 7.99 4.30 7.26
C TYR A 159 7.95 3.54 8.59
N PHE A 160 9.10 3.05 9.06
CA PHE A 160 9.18 2.44 10.38
C PHE A 160 9.05 3.47 11.50
N ASP A 161 8.40 3.09 12.61
CA ASP A 161 8.66 3.71 13.91
C ASP A 161 9.83 3.02 14.63
N GLU A 162 10.24 3.57 15.76
CA GLU A 162 11.31 3.02 16.62
C GLU A 162 11.02 1.59 17.10
N ALA A 163 9.76 1.16 17.11
CA ALA A 163 9.35 -0.19 17.47
C ALA A 163 9.33 -1.15 16.26
N GLY A 164 9.78 -0.70 15.08
CA GLY A 164 9.80 -1.50 13.86
C GLY A 164 8.41 -1.79 13.27
N ARG A 165 7.42 -0.94 13.55
CA ARG A 165 6.07 -1.01 12.98
C ARG A 165 5.94 0.00 11.85
N ILE A 166 5.10 -0.30 10.86
CA ILE A 166 4.79 0.68 9.82
C ILE A 166 3.87 1.77 10.37
N ARG A 167 4.31 3.01 10.23
CA ARG A 167 3.51 4.23 10.37
C ARG A 167 3.10 4.72 8.99
N ILE A 168 1.91 5.30 8.94
CA ILE A 168 1.30 5.80 7.72
C ILE A 168 1.00 7.28 7.93
N GLY A 169 1.59 8.12 7.09
CA GLY A 169 1.20 9.52 6.93
C GLY A 169 0.40 9.67 5.64
N GLU A 170 -0.67 10.46 5.69
CA GLU A 170 -1.41 10.91 4.50
C GLU A 170 -1.50 12.43 4.54
N LYS A 171 -1.20 13.09 3.42
CA LYS A 171 -1.41 14.53 3.24
C LYS A 171 -2.14 14.79 1.93
N SER A 172 -3.26 15.52 1.98
CA SER A 172 -4.07 15.78 0.80
C SER A 172 -3.43 16.85 -0.08
N ILE A 173 -3.60 16.77 -1.40
CA ILE A 173 -3.22 17.83 -2.33
C ILE A 173 -3.75 19.22 -1.92
N ARG A 174 -4.93 19.27 -1.27
CA ARG A 174 -5.50 20.52 -0.77
C ARG A 174 -4.60 21.21 0.25
N ASP A 175 -3.93 20.43 1.10
CA ASP A 175 -3.03 20.96 2.12
C ASP A 175 -1.75 21.55 1.51
N PHE A 176 -1.34 21.06 0.34
CA PHE A 176 -0.22 21.64 -0.41
C PHE A 176 -0.63 22.94 -1.11
N LEU A 177 -1.82 22.95 -1.73
CA LEU A 177 -2.36 24.14 -2.40
C LEU A 177 -2.68 25.28 -1.42
N GLN A 178 -3.15 24.97 -0.21
CA GLN A 178 -3.44 25.98 0.82
C GLN A 178 -2.17 26.54 1.48
N GLY A 179 -1.10 25.74 1.55
CA GLY A 179 0.19 26.18 2.08
C GLY A 179 0.81 27.33 1.28
N GLU A 180 0.54 27.42 -0.03
CA GLU A 180 1.02 28.53 -0.87
C GLU A 180 0.23 29.83 -0.68
N VAL A 181 -1.04 29.77 -0.24
CA VAL A 181 -1.84 30.98 0.02
C VAL A 181 -1.36 31.70 1.29
N ALA A 182 -0.75 30.98 2.23
CA ALA A 182 -0.24 31.55 3.48
C ALA A 182 1.14 32.23 3.34
N GLU A 183 1.91 31.93 2.28
CA GLU A 183 3.25 32.53 2.05
C GLU A 183 3.23 33.73 1.10
N SER A 184 2.06 34.17 0.64
CA SER A 184 1.90 35.42 -0.12
C SER A 184 1.18 36.49 0.70
N SER A 185 1.71 36.86 1.87
CA SER A 185 1.41 38.11 2.60
C SER A 185 2.35 38.30 3.81
N ALA A 186 3.56 38.81 3.58
CA ALA A 186 4.29 39.74 4.45
C ALA A 186 5.59 40.20 3.78
#